data_AF-A0A9N7NTG0-F1
#
_entry.id   AF-A0A9N7NTG0-F1
#
_cell.length_a   1.000
_cell.length_b   1.000
_cell.length_c   1.000
_cell.angle_alpha   90.00
_cell.angle_beta   90.00
_cell.angle_gamma   90.00
#
_symmetry.space_group_name_H-M   'P 1'
#
loop_
_entity.id
_entity.type
_entity.pdbx_description
1 polymer ?
#
loop_
_entity_poly.entity_id
_entity_poly.type
_entity_poly.pdbx_seq_one_letter_code
_entity_poly.pdbx_strand_id
1 'polypeptide(L)'
;MLLRSRHINVELRGKRVVFLKQLPSGLLLVTGPYKINGVPLRRVNQAYVIGTSTKVDISGVNLDKFDDKYFAKQVEKKKKKGESEFFESEKEEKNTLPAEKKDDQKVVDAPLLKAIEAVADLKTYLGARFSLKSGMKPHELVF
;
A
#
# COMPACT_ATOMS: atom_id res chain seq x y z
N MET A 1 9.79 9.06 -2.22
CA MET A 1 8.98 9.66 -3.31
C MET A 1 7.53 9.31 -3.06
N LEU A 2 6.62 10.26 -3.14
CA LEU A 2 5.18 9.98 -3.00
C LEU A 2 4.63 9.47 -4.34
N LEU A 3 3.69 8.54 -4.23
CA LEU A 3 3.13 7.76 -5.33
C LEU A 3 1.60 7.87 -5.26
N ARG A 4 0.95 8.20 -6.38
CA ARG A 4 -0.53 8.23 -6.48
C ARG A 4 -1.02 7.05 -7.29
N SER A 5 -1.87 6.17 -6.74
CA SER A 5 -2.28 4.99 -7.48
C SER A 5 -3.47 5.23 -8.44
N ARG A 6 -3.24 5.09 -9.76
CA ARG A 6 -4.27 4.97 -10.81
C ARG A 6 -4.37 3.50 -11.25
N HIS A 7 -5.43 2.80 -10.85
CA HIS A 7 -5.76 1.39 -11.20
C HIS A 7 -5.04 0.26 -10.47
N ILE A 8 -5.04 0.29 -9.13
CA ILE A 8 -5.06 -0.95 -8.34
C ILE A 8 -6.51 -1.27 -7.99
N ASN A 9 -6.90 -2.54 -8.10
CA ASN A 9 -8.16 -3.14 -7.65
C ASN A 9 -8.93 -2.25 -6.67
N VAL A 10 -10.09 -1.75 -7.12
CA VAL A 10 -11.21 -0.99 -6.51
C VAL A 10 -11.00 -0.26 -5.15
N GLU A 11 -10.24 -0.78 -4.20
CA GLU A 11 -10.14 -0.36 -2.80
C GLU A 11 -9.12 0.77 -2.53
N LEU A 12 -8.00 0.83 -3.28
CA LEU A 12 -6.88 1.78 -3.03
C LEU A 12 -6.73 2.89 -4.08
N ARG A 13 -7.67 2.99 -5.02
CA ARG A 13 -7.61 3.98 -6.11
C ARG A 13 -7.63 5.41 -5.57
N GLY A 14 -6.77 6.27 -6.12
CA GLY A 14 -6.69 7.69 -5.77
C GLY A 14 -6.08 7.97 -4.39
N LYS A 15 -5.68 6.93 -3.63
CA LYS A 15 -4.93 7.14 -2.38
C LYS A 15 -3.50 7.58 -2.69
N ARG A 16 -2.98 8.44 -1.82
CA ARG A 16 -1.60 8.93 -1.84
C ARG A 16 -0.79 8.08 -0.87
N VAL A 17 0.35 7.59 -1.32
CA VAL A 17 1.13 6.57 -0.60
C VAL A 17 2.62 6.83 -0.75
N VAL A 18 3.40 6.37 0.22
CA VAL A 18 4.86 6.54 0.26
C VAL A 18 5.53 5.33 -0.38
N PHE A 19 6.40 5.59 -1.35
CA PHE A 19 7.29 4.59 -1.93
C PHE A 19 8.39 4.21 -0.95
N LEU A 20 8.61 2.91 -0.70
CA LEU A 20 9.68 2.43 0.16
C LEU A 20 10.88 1.92 -0.63
N LYS A 21 10.68 0.84 -1.39
CA LYS A 21 11.71 0.24 -2.26
C LYS A 21 11.11 -0.42 -3.49
N GLN A 22 11.92 -0.61 -4.51
CA GLN A 22 11.58 -1.49 -5.64
C GLN A 22 12.01 -2.91 -5.29
N LEU A 23 11.13 -3.87 -5.51
CA LEU A 23 11.40 -5.29 -5.33
C LEU A 23 12.11 -5.87 -6.55
N PRO A 24 12.85 -6.98 -6.42
CA PRO A 24 13.54 -7.61 -7.54
C PRO A 24 12.57 -8.07 -8.64
N SER A 25 11.29 -8.33 -8.33
CA SER A 25 10.24 -8.57 -9.33
C SER A 25 9.89 -7.36 -10.21
N GLY A 26 10.42 -6.17 -9.91
CA GLY A 26 10.05 -4.91 -10.55
C GLY A 26 8.82 -4.23 -9.95
N LEU A 27 8.13 -4.88 -9.00
CA LEU A 27 7.01 -4.28 -8.26
C LEU A 27 7.50 -3.27 -7.22
N LEU A 28 6.70 -2.25 -6.96
CA LEU A 28 6.98 -1.24 -5.95
C LEU A 28 6.42 -1.68 -4.60
N LEU A 29 7.25 -1.66 -3.55
CA LEU A 29 6.79 -1.76 -2.17
C LEU A 29 6.35 -0.38 -1.70
N VAL A 30 5.10 -0.31 -1.25
CA VAL A 30 4.43 0.94 -0.93
C VAL A 30 3.71 0.79 0.41
N THR A 31 3.72 1.86 1.20
CA THR A 31 2.90 1.99 2.43
C THR A 31 2.20 3.35 2.44
N GLY A 32 0.96 3.39 2.92
CA GLY A 32 0.33 4.65 3.34
C GLY A 32 0.04 4.48 4.82
N PRO A 33 0.72 5.22 5.72
CA PRO A 33 0.70 4.93 7.15
C PRO A 33 -0.71 4.58 7.61
N TYR A 34 -0.89 3.37 8.14
CA TYR A 34 -2.21 2.74 8.21
C TYR A 34 -3.21 3.58 9.01
N LYS A 35 -2.70 4.35 9.99
CA LYS A 35 -3.47 5.31 10.80
C LYS A 35 -4.03 6.50 10.02
N ILE A 36 -3.42 6.92 8.91
CA ILE A 36 -3.81 8.10 8.13
C ILE A 36 -4.83 7.71 7.06
N ASN A 37 -4.49 6.71 6.25
CA ASN A 37 -5.19 6.41 5.01
C ASN A 37 -5.55 4.93 4.85
N GLY A 38 -5.28 4.10 5.87
CA GLY A 38 -5.69 2.69 5.91
C GLY A 38 -5.10 1.86 4.78
N VAL A 39 -3.88 2.17 4.33
CA VAL A 39 -3.21 1.44 3.25
C VAL A 39 -2.12 0.56 3.86
N PRO A 40 -2.30 -0.76 3.95
CA PRO A 40 -1.25 -1.62 4.46
C PRO A 40 -0.07 -1.68 3.48
N LEU A 41 1.06 -2.18 3.96
CA LEU A 41 2.21 -2.58 3.16
C LEU A 41 1.74 -3.48 2.01
N ARG A 42 1.97 -3.00 0.79
CA ARG A 42 1.45 -3.65 -0.41
C ARG A 42 2.42 -3.51 -1.58
N ARG A 43 2.46 -4.55 -2.41
CA ARG A 43 3.13 -4.54 -3.71
C ARG A 43 2.23 -3.92 -4.77
N VAL A 44 2.78 -2.99 -5.53
CA VAL A 44 2.07 -2.19 -6.53
C VAL A 44 2.85 -2.20 -7.84
N ASN A 45 2.17 -2.37 -8.98
CA ASN A 45 2.80 -2.19 -10.28
C ASN A 45 3.00 -0.70 -10.58
N GLN A 46 4.19 -0.32 -11.03
CA GLN A 46 4.56 1.05 -11.39
C GLN A 46 3.64 1.69 -12.43
N ALA A 47 3.11 0.91 -13.39
CA ALA A 47 2.17 1.42 -14.40
C ALA A 47 0.91 2.05 -13.78
N TYR A 48 0.56 1.66 -12.55
CA TYR A 48 -0.61 2.14 -11.84
C TYR A 48 -0.29 3.26 -10.86
N VAL A 49 0.83 3.94 -11.02
CA VAL A 49 1.29 4.94 -10.08
C VAL A 49 1.76 6.20 -10.79
N ILE A 50 1.37 7.35 -10.25
CA ILE A 50 1.90 8.65 -10.63
C ILE A 50 2.94 9.05 -9.59
N GLY A 51 4.17 9.28 -10.03
CA GLY A 51 5.20 9.90 -9.21
C GLY A 51 4.85 11.36 -8.92
N THR A 52 4.92 11.77 -7.65
CA THR A 52 4.85 13.18 -7.27
C THR A 52 6.23 13.72 -6.92
N SER A 53 6.41 15.02 -7.12
CA SER A 53 7.63 15.77 -6.75
C SER A 53 7.94 15.79 -5.25
N THR A 54 6.93 15.55 -4.40
CA THR A 54 7.08 15.52 -2.95
C THR A 54 7.93 14.34 -2.47
N LYS A 55 8.95 14.66 -1.66
CA LYS A 55 9.87 13.70 -1.06
C LYS A 55 9.64 13.64 0.44
N VAL A 56 9.68 12.43 0.98
CA VAL A 56 9.64 12.13 2.42
C VAL A 56 10.92 11.39 2.71
N ASP A 57 11.57 11.70 3.82
CA ASP A 57 12.76 10.97 4.25
C ASP A 57 12.37 9.58 4.79
N ILE A 58 13.13 8.56 4.37
CA ILE A 58 12.87 7.13 4.64
C ILE A 58 14.10 6.50 5.30
N SER A 59 15.14 7.29 5.60
CA SER A 59 16.41 6.84 6.19
C SER A 59 16.23 5.97 7.46
N GLY A 60 15.20 6.22 8.26
CA GLY A 60 14.90 5.48 9.50
C GLY A 60 14.04 4.22 9.35
N VAL A 61 13.74 3.76 8.13
CA VAL A 61 12.86 2.60 7.89
C VAL A 61 13.67 1.35 7.52
N ASN A 62 13.57 0.30 8.33
CA ASN A 62 14.18 -1.00 8.01
C ASN A 62 13.33 -1.77 7.00
N LEU A 63 13.91 -2.06 5.83
CA LEU A 63 13.21 -2.67 4.69
C LEU A 63 13.73 -4.07 4.31
N ASP A 64 14.73 -4.58 5.02
CA ASP A 64 15.44 -5.83 4.67
C ASP A 64 14.55 -7.07 4.74
N LYS A 65 13.54 -7.05 5.62
CA LYS A 65 12.60 -8.16 5.80
C LYS A 65 11.60 -8.32 4.64
N PHE A 66 11.35 -7.26 3.86
CA PHE A 66 10.22 -7.22 2.93
C PHE A 66 10.61 -7.54 1.49
N ASP A 67 10.69 -8.82 1.14
CA ASP A 67 10.95 -9.24 -0.25
C ASP A 67 9.72 -9.86 -0.92
N ASP A 68 9.82 -10.20 -2.20
CA ASP A 68 8.71 -10.81 -2.95
C ASP A 68 8.14 -12.08 -2.30
N LYS A 69 8.99 -12.82 -1.58
CA LYS A 69 8.62 -14.03 -0.82
C LYS A 69 7.69 -13.71 0.36
N TYR A 70 7.89 -12.58 1.03
CA TYR A 70 7.04 -12.15 2.16
C TYR A 70 5.58 -11.93 1.74
N PHE A 71 5.38 -11.51 0.49
CA PHE A 71 4.06 -11.24 -0.08
C PHE A 71 3.53 -12.37 -0.97
N ALA A 72 4.22 -13.51 -1.05
CA ALA A 72 3.69 -14.68 -1.74
C ALA A 72 2.43 -15.14 -1.00
N LYS A 73 1.35 -15.40 -1.76
CA LYS A 73 0.18 -16.06 -1.18
C LYS A 73 0.62 -17.46 -0.76
N GLN A 74 0.30 -17.88 0.46
CA GLN A 74 0.37 -19.28 0.81
C GLN A 74 -0.64 -20.01 -0.09
N VAL A 75 -0.13 -20.82 -1.00
CA VAL A 75 -0.96 -21.67 -1.85
C VAL A 75 -1.26 -22.90 -1.02
N GLU A 76 -2.41 -22.89 -0.33
CA GLU A 76 -2.88 -24.11 0.29
C GLU A 76 -3.16 -25.14 -0.82
N LYS A 77 -2.46 -26.27 -0.76
CA LYS A 77 -2.76 -27.42 -1.61
C LYS A 77 -4.18 -27.87 -1.24
N LYS A 78 -5.16 -27.55 -2.10
CA LYS A 78 -6.55 -28.00 -1.96
C LYS A 78 -6.58 -29.49 -1.62
N LYS A 79 -6.91 -29.85 -0.37
CA LYS A 79 -7.41 -31.19 -0.07
C LYS A 79 -8.79 -31.28 -0.72
N LYS A 80 -9.05 -32.34 -1.51
CA LYS A 80 -10.38 -32.61 -2.07
C LYS A 80 -11.36 -32.78 -0.91
N LYS A 81 -12.15 -31.74 -0.62
CA LYS A 81 -13.32 -31.79 0.27
C LYS A 81 -14.53 -31.31 -0.52
N GLY A 82 -15.69 -31.93 -0.26
CA GLY A 82 -16.91 -31.85 -1.07
C GLY A 82 -17.52 -30.45 -1.18
N GLU A 83 -18.37 -30.26 -2.19
CA GLU A 83 -18.94 -28.97 -2.62
C GLU A 83 -19.66 -28.17 -1.51
N SER A 84 -20.19 -28.82 -0.47
CA SER A 84 -20.92 -28.15 0.61
C SER A 84 -20.02 -27.49 1.67
N GLU A 85 -18.85 -28.05 1.98
CA GLU A 85 -17.89 -27.47 2.95
C GLU A 85 -17.07 -26.31 2.34
N PHE A 86 -17.03 -26.21 1.00
CA PHE A 86 -16.26 -25.19 0.28
C PHE A 86 -16.89 -23.78 0.39
N PHE A 87 -18.21 -23.69 0.51
CA PHE A 87 -18.92 -22.41 0.61
C PHE A 87 -18.90 -21.79 2.01
N GLU A 88 -18.75 -22.61 3.05
CA GLU A 88 -18.65 -22.16 4.45
C GLU A 88 -17.21 -21.74 4.81
N SER A 89 -16.21 -22.53 4.38
CA SER A 89 -14.79 -22.24 4.63
C SER A 89 -14.28 -20.98 3.90
N GLU A 90 -14.83 -20.64 2.72
CA GLU A 90 -14.43 -19.43 1.99
C GLU A 90 -14.82 -18.11 2.68
N LYS A 91 -15.77 -18.12 3.63
CA LYS A 91 -16.20 -16.90 4.35
C LYS A 91 -15.32 -16.59 5.55
N GLU A 92 -14.72 -17.58 6.19
CA GLU A 92 -13.98 -17.38 7.45
C GLU A 92 -12.48 -17.18 7.25
N GLU A 93 -11.86 -17.79 6.23
CA GLU A 93 -10.40 -17.71 6.03
C GLU A 93 -9.93 -16.44 5.29
N LYS A 94 -10.85 -15.64 4.73
CA LYS A 94 -10.48 -14.52 3.87
C LYS A 94 -9.97 -13.26 4.58
N ASN A 95 -10.08 -13.10 5.91
CA ASN A 95 -10.00 -11.75 6.49
C ASN A 95 -9.21 -11.54 7.79
N THR A 96 -8.33 -12.46 8.19
CA THR A 96 -7.37 -12.16 9.25
C THR A 96 -5.97 -12.02 8.66
N LEU A 97 -5.54 -10.77 8.43
CA LEU A 97 -4.12 -10.50 8.23
C LEU A 97 -3.34 -11.12 9.41
N PRO A 98 -2.29 -11.93 9.15
CA PRO A 98 -1.46 -12.51 10.20
C PRO A 98 -1.05 -11.42 11.19
N ALA A 99 -1.09 -11.72 12.49
CA ALA A 99 -0.73 -10.75 13.54
C ALA A 99 0.65 -10.12 13.27
N GLU A 100 1.59 -10.93 12.78
CA GLU A 100 2.93 -10.50 12.36
C GLU A 100 2.91 -9.35 11.34
N LYS A 101 2.04 -9.39 10.33
CA LYS A 101 1.94 -8.31 9.34
C LYS A 101 1.43 -7.00 9.93
N LYS A 102 0.60 -7.08 10.97
CA LYS A 102 0.12 -5.89 11.69
C LYS A 102 1.22 -5.28 12.54
N ASP A 103 2.09 -6.08 13.13
CA ASP A 103 3.19 -5.59 13.95
C ASP A 103 4.32 -5.04 13.08
N ASP A 104 4.66 -5.72 12.00
CA ASP A 104 5.57 -5.21 10.96
C ASP A 104 5.10 -3.86 10.42
N GLN A 105 3.80 -3.71 10.18
CA GLN A 105 3.20 -2.44 9.75
C GLN A 105 3.44 -1.33 10.78
N LYS A 106 3.22 -1.58 12.08
CA LYS A 106 3.45 -0.57 13.13
C LYS A 106 4.91 -0.14 13.20
N VAL A 107 5.82 -1.09 13.04
CA VAL A 107 7.28 -0.84 13.07
C VAL A 107 7.69 0.05 11.90
N VAL A 108 7.16 -0.20 10.70
CA VAL A 108 7.43 0.63 9.51
C VAL A 108 6.75 1.99 9.60
N ASP A 109 5.52 2.05 10.11
CA ASP A 109 4.76 3.30 10.18
C ASP A 109 5.27 4.26 11.24
N ALA A 110 5.85 3.77 12.35
CA ALA A 110 6.35 4.61 13.44
C ALA A 110 7.37 5.69 13.00
N PRO A 111 8.46 5.36 12.27
CA PRO A 111 9.39 6.37 11.76
C PRO A 111 8.76 7.25 10.66
N LEU A 112 7.90 6.68 9.80
CA LEU A 112 7.24 7.44 8.72
C LEU A 112 6.30 8.50 9.25
N LEU A 113 5.56 8.21 10.33
CA LEU A 113 4.67 9.15 10.97
C LEU A 113 5.42 10.38 11.48
N LYS A 114 6.60 10.19 12.08
CA LYS A 114 7.45 11.31 12.52
C LYS A 114 7.91 12.18 11.34
N ALA A 115 8.36 11.54 10.26
CA ALA A 115 8.78 12.25 9.04
C ALA A 115 7.61 13.01 8.38
N ILE A 116 6.40 12.46 8.44
CA ILE A 116 5.21 13.08 7.88
C ILE A 116 4.72 14.25 8.73
N GLU A 117 4.78 14.12 10.06
CA GLU A 117 4.38 15.19 10.98
C GLU A 117 5.35 16.37 10.98
N ALA A 118 6.61 16.13 10.61
CA ALA A 118 7.59 17.20 10.40
C ALA A 118 7.27 18.11 9.19
N VAL A 119 6.45 17.63 8.24
CA VAL A 119 6.05 18.40 7.06
C VAL A 119 4.62 18.90 7.24
N ALA A 120 4.45 20.22 7.24
CA ALA A 120 3.14 20.86 7.35
C ALA A 120 2.15 20.30 6.30
N ASP A 121 0.92 20.03 6.74
CA ASP A 121 -0.20 19.54 5.92
C ASP A 121 0.02 18.21 5.17
N LEU A 122 1.15 17.51 5.38
CA LEU A 122 1.40 16.27 4.64
C LEU A 122 0.50 15.13 5.11
N LYS A 123 0.13 15.13 6.40
CA LYS A 123 -0.82 14.17 6.99
C LYS A 123 -2.21 14.29 6.38
N THR A 124 -2.74 15.51 6.28
CA THR A 124 -4.03 15.80 5.64
C THR A 124 -3.98 15.53 4.14
N TYR A 125 -2.86 15.88 3.49
CA TYR A 125 -2.61 15.56 2.09
C TYR A 125 -2.65 14.05 1.82
N LEU A 126 -2.03 13.22 2.66
CA LEU A 126 -2.00 11.77 2.53
C LEU A 126 -3.38 11.11 2.77
N GLY A 127 -4.17 11.67 3.68
CA GLY A 127 -5.55 11.23 3.95
C GLY A 127 -6.52 11.55 2.81
N ALA A 128 -6.29 12.66 2.10
CA ALA A 128 -7.14 13.08 1.00
C ALA A 128 -6.96 12.20 -0.25
N ARG A 129 -8.09 11.84 -0.89
CA ARG A 129 -8.09 11.16 -2.18
C ARG A 129 -7.83 12.14 -3.33
N PHE A 130 -7.03 11.72 -4.29
CA PHE A 130 -6.87 12.41 -5.56
C PHE A 130 -8.01 12.02 -6.51
N SER A 131 -8.74 13.02 -6.98
CA SER A 131 -9.72 12.93 -8.06
C SER A 131 -9.56 14.13 -8.98
N LEU A 132 -9.96 13.96 -10.24
CA LEU A 132 -10.05 15.06 -11.20
C LEU A 132 -11.43 15.68 -11.10
N LYS A 133 -11.49 17.01 -11.03
CA LYS A 133 -12.75 17.74 -11.15
C LYS A 133 -13.05 18.00 -12.62
N SER A 134 -14.32 18.30 -12.93
CA SER A 134 -14.70 18.75 -14.27
C SER A 134 -13.84 19.94 -14.70
N GLY A 135 -13.31 19.89 -15.92
CA GLY A 135 -12.41 20.91 -16.47
C GLY A 135 -10.91 20.74 -16.15
N MET A 136 -10.51 19.83 -15.24
CA MET A 136 -9.09 19.56 -14.98
C MET A 136 -8.51 18.59 -16.01
N LYS A 137 -7.53 19.04 -16.79
CA LYS A 137 -6.85 18.19 -17.79
C LYS A 137 -5.59 17.55 -17.20
N PRO A 138 -5.45 16.20 -17.25
CA PRO A 138 -4.31 15.51 -16.62
C PRO A 138 -2.92 15.90 -17.15
N HIS A 139 -2.83 16.32 -18.41
CA HIS A 139 -1.56 16.71 -19.04
C HIS A 139 -1.11 18.12 -18.65
N GLU A 140 -2.01 18.95 -18.12
CA GLU A 140 -1.71 20.30 -17.61
C GLU A 140 -1.34 20.25 -16.11
N LEU A 141 -1.59 19.13 -15.43
CA LEU A 141 -1.30 18.98 -14.01
C LEU A 141 0.16 18.59 -13.78
N VAL A 142 0.83 19.33 -12.91
CA VAL A 142 2.15 18.99 -12.37
C VAL A 142 1.96 18.16 -11.09
N PHE A 143 2.70 17.06 -10.98
CA PHE A 143 2.55 16.08 -9.91
C PHE A 143 3.68 16.12 -8.88
#